data_AF-A0A926JCF3-F1
#
_entry.id   AF-A0A926JCF3-F1
#
_cell.length_a   1.000
_cell.length_b   1.000
_cell.length_c   1.000
_cell.angle_alpha   90.00
_cell.angle_beta   90.00
_cell.angle_gamma   90.00
#
_symmetry.space_group_name_H-M   'P 1'
#
loop_
_entity.id
_entity.type
_entity.pdbx_description
1 polymer ?
#
loop_
_entity_poly.entity_id
_entity_poly.type
_entity_poly.pdbx_seq_one_letter_code
_entity_poly.pdbx_strand_id
1 'polypeptide(L)'
;MIIEIAAKGGFGGFAATGLHKTIDVDRQAAPIRQELSDAFKPDELARLSREPCGNCPDRMTYHITVTDEARHSRSFTLHEHQLPPETLDLIDQM
;
A
#
# COMPACT_ATOMS: atom_id res chain seq x y z
N MET A 1 12.78 5.28 5.64
CA MET A 1 11.76 4.30 5.21
C MET A 1 11.27 4.66 3.81
N ILE A 2 11.35 3.71 2.88
CA ILE A 2 10.85 3.85 1.51
C ILE A 2 9.66 2.91 1.34
N ILE A 3 8.57 3.41 0.78
CA ILE A 3 7.35 2.66 0.48
C ILE A 3 7.15 2.65 -1.02
N GLU A 4 7.10 1.47 -1.61
CA GLU A 4 6.77 1.25 -3.01
C GLU A 4 5.37 0.64 -3.08
N ILE A 5 4.50 1.22 -3.89
CA ILE A 5 3.10 0.84 -4.00
C ILE A 5 2.82 0.56 -5.48
N ALA A 6 2.52 -0.69 -5.77
CA ALA A 6 2.14 -1.14 -7.10
C ALA A 6 0.69 -1.63 -7.10
N ALA A 7 -0.25 -0.90 -7.71
CA ALA A 7 -1.63 -1.36 -7.85
C ALA A 7 -1.87 -2.02 -9.22
N LYS A 8 -2.58 -3.14 -9.19
CA LYS A 8 -2.96 -3.93 -10.36
C LYS A 8 -4.44 -4.26 -10.29
N GLY A 9 -5.21 -3.72 -11.23
CA GLY A 9 -6.66 -3.90 -11.26
C GLY A 9 -7.36 -3.02 -12.29
N GLY A 10 -8.50 -3.43 -12.84
CA GLY A 10 -9.18 -2.64 -13.87
C GLY A 10 -10.61 -3.10 -14.19
N PHE A 11 -11.56 -2.15 -14.16
CA PHE A 11 -12.90 -2.33 -14.73
C PHE A 11 -12.83 -2.18 -16.26
N GLY A 12 -13.32 -3.18 -17.00
CA GLY A 12 -13.84 -2.96 -18.36
C GLY A 12 -12.81 -2.72 -19.48
N GLY A 13 -11.74 -3.51 -19.58
CA GLY A 13 -10.89 -3.55 -20.79
C GLY A 13 -9.94 -2.36 -20.98
N PHE A 14 -10.00 -1.35 -20.11
CA PHE A 14 -8.92 -0.41 -19.92
C PHE A 14 -8.12 -0.91 -18.72
N ALA A 15 -6.94 -1.46 -18.97
CA ALA A 15 -5.98 -1.69 -17.90
C ALA A 15 -5.81 -0.34 -17.19
N ALA A 16 -6.13 -0.26 -15.90
CA ALA A 16 -5.59 0.84 -15.11
C ALA A 16 -4.08 0.64 -15.22
N THR A 17 -3.45 1.54 -15.98
CA THR A 17 -2.02 1.58 -16.21
C THR A 17 -1.37 1.44 -14.85
N GLY A 18 -0.66 0.33 -14.62
CA GLY A 18 -0.27 -0.12 -13.28
C GLY A 18 0.26 1.03 -12.44
N LEU A 19 -0.49 1.40 -11.41
CA LEU A 19 -0.12 2.45 -10.48
C LEU A 19 1.19 2.00 -9.85
N HIS A 20 2.30 2.67 -10.11
CA HIS A 20 3.58 2.38 -9.47
C HIS A 20 4.10 3.68 -8.85
N LYS A 21 4.03 3.77 -7.52
CA LYS A 21 4.47 4.92 -6.75
C LYS A 21 5.59 4.50 -5.80
N THR A 22 6.62 5.32 -5.70
CA THR A 22 7.71 5.15 -4.73
C THR A 22 7.77 6.39 -3.87
N ILE A 23 7.61 6.23 -2.57
CA ILE A 23 7.50 7.29 -1.58
C ILE A 23 8.63 7.14 -0.59
N ASP A 24 9.45 8.17 -0.48
CA ASP A 24 10.46 8.26 0.58
C ASP A 24 9.83 9.02 1.76
N VAL A 25 9.49 8.27 2.81
CA VAL A 25 8.79 8.78 4.00
C VAL A 25 9.63 9.81 4.74
N ASP A 26 10.96 9.67 4.72
CA ASP A 26 11.89 10.60 5.35
C ASP A 26 11.93 11.96 4.65
N ARG A 27 11.48 12.03 3.39
CA ARG A 27 11.41 13.26 2.60
C ARG A 27 10.06 13.97 2.71
N GLN A 28 9.08 13.37 3.38
CA GLN A 28 7.75 13.96 3.57
C GLN A 28 7.71 14.95 4.73
N ALA A 29 6.73 15.86 4.70
CA ALA A 29 6.48 16.78 5.81
C ALA A 29 6.10 16.03 7.09
N ALA A 30 6.47 16.57 8.26
CA ALA A 30 6.27 15.94 9.56
C ALA A 30 4.87 15.34 9.82
N PRO A 31 3.73 15.99 9.49
CA PRO A 31 2.41 15.38 9.69
C PRO A 31 2.18 14.14 8.82
N ILE A 32 2.43 14.25 7.51
CA ILE A 32 2.26 13.15 6.54
C ILE A 32 3.24 12.00 6.82
N ARG A 33 4.46 12.32 7.27
CA ARG A 33 5.47 11.32 7.62
C ARG A 33 4.96 10.36 8.70
N GLN A 34 4.28 10.88 9.71
CA GLN A 34 3.75 10.05 10.79
C GLN A 34 2.59 9.19 10.30
N GLU A 35 1.67 9.77 9.52
CA GLU A 35 0.54 9.05 8.93
C GLU A 35 1.01 7.89 8.02
N LEU A 36 2.00 8.13 7.16
CA LEU A 36 2.61 7.08 6.34
C LEU A 36 3.32 6.01 7.18
N SER A 37 4.04 6.44 8.22
CA SER A 37 4.75 5.50 9.09
C SER A 37 3.80 4.62 9.89
N ASP A 38 2.63 5.12 10.29
CA ASP A 38 1.59 4.36 10.99
C ASP A 38 0.80 3.45 10.04
N ALA A 39 0.38 3.96 8.89
CA ALA A 39 -0.39 3.22 7.89
C ALA A 39 0.39 2.08 7.22
N PHE A 40 1.70 2.28 6.98
CA PHE A 40 2.56 1.32 6.27
C PHE A 40 3.50 0.56 7.20
N LYS A 41 3.14 0.40 8.49
CA LYS A 41 3.90 -0.46 9.41
C LYS A 41 3.95 -1.89 8.88
N PRO A 42 5.15 -2.51 8.78
CA PRO A 42 5.29 -3.88 8.28
C PRO A 42 4.45 -4.90 9.05
N ASP A 43 4.30 -4.73 10.37
CA ASP A 43 3.48 -5.61 11.21
C ASP A 43 1.99 -5.49 10.90
N GLU A 44 1.49 -4.28 10.63
CA GLU A 44 0.08 -4.07 10.28
C GLU A 44 -0.20 -4.59 8.87
N LEU A 45 0.66 -4.30 7.89
CA LEU A 45 0.55 -4.87 6.54
C LEU A 45 0.61 -6.40 6.55
N ALA A 46 1.48 -6.99 7.39
CA ALA A 46 1.56 -8.43 7.55
C ALA A 46 0.26 -9.01 8.14
N ARG A 47 -0.36 -8.31 9.10
CA ARG A 47 -1.64 -8.71 9.68
C ARG A 47 -2.77 -8.65 8.66
N LEU A 48 -2.90 -7.54 7.92
CA LEU A 48 -3.91 -7.37 6.88
C LEU A 48 -3.76 -8.41 5.77
N SER A 49 -2.52 -8.74 5.37
CA SER A 49 -2.24 -9.73 4.33
C SER A 49 -2.67 -11.16 4.71
N ARG A 50 -2.78 -11.44 6.01
CA ARG A 50 -3.21 -12.74 6.54
C ARG A 50 -4.73 -12.84 6.65
N GLU A 51 -5.45 -11.72 6.59
CA GLU A 51 -6.89 -11.72 6.73
C GLU A 51 -7.53 -12.28 5.46
N PRO A 52 -8.24 -13.42 5.51
CA PRO A 52 -8.78 -14.04 4.31
C PRO A 52 -9.90 -13.18 3.71
N CYS A 53 -9.73 -12.77 2.45
CA CYS A 53 -10.76 -12.11 1.66
C CYS A 53 -11.86 -13.13 1.27
N GLY A 54 -12.79 -13.41 2.19
CA GLY A 54 -13.75 -14.51 2.05
C GLY A 54 -14.79 -14.34 0.93
N ASN A 55 -15.04 -13.11 0.46
CA ASN A 55 -15.97 -12.82 -0.63
C ASN A 55 -15.66 -11.48 -1.30
N CYS A 56 -14.39 -11.24 -1.61
CA CYS A 56 -13.99 -9.98 -2.22
C CYS A 56 -14.19 -10.05 -3.74
N PRO A 57 -15.14 -9.29 -4.33
CA PRO A 57 -15.19 -9.08 -5.78
C PRO A 57 -14.05 -8.13 -6.23
N ASP A 58 -12.92 -8.17 -5.51
CA ASP A 58 -11.84 -7.21 -5.57
C ASP A 58 -11.25 -7.18 -6.96
N ARG A 59 -11.37 -6.02 -7.59
CA ARG A 59 -10.79 -5.78 -8.91
C ARG A 59 -9.43 -5.14 -8.82
N MET A 60 -9.00 -4.71 -7.63
CA MET A 60 -7.79 -3.93 -7.38
C MET A 60 -6.93 -4.64 -6.32
N THR A 61 -5.69 -4.91 -6.67
CA THR A 61 -4.69 -5.52 -5.78
C THR A 61 -3.52 -4.57 -5.64
N TYR A 62 -3.15 -4.26 -4.41
CA TYR A 62 -1.99 -3.45 -4.06
C TYR A 62 -0.84 -4.35 -3.66
N HIS A 63 0.32 -4.11 -4.24
CA HIS A 63 1.57 -4.75 -3.88
C HIS A 63 2.47 -3.69 -3.27
N ILE A 64 2.64 -3.77 -1.95
CA ILE A 64 3.27 -2.76 -1.12
C ILE A 64 4.62 -3.32 -0.68
N THR A 65 5.71 -2.70 -1.10
CA THR A 65 7.06 -3.04 -0.65
C THR A 65 7.57 -1.94 0.27
N VAL A 66 7.84 -2.30 1.52
CA VAL A 66 8.41 -1.40 2.53
C VAL A 66 9.87 -1.73 2.71
N THR A 67 10.74 -0.75 2.47
CA THR A 67 12.17 -0.82 2.70
C THR A 67 12.53 0.03 3.92
N ASP A 68 13.00 -0.63 4.97
CA ASP A 68 13.44 0.02 6.20
C ASP A 68 14.84 0.66 6.05
N GLU A 69 15.25 1.49 7.02
CA GLU A 69 16.59 2.10 7.08
C GLU A 69 17.72 1.06 7.09
N ALA A 70 17.48 -0.12 7.67
CA ALA A 70 18.40 -1.25 7.61
C ALA A 70 18.52 -1.89 6.21
N ARG A 71 17.86 -1.33 5.18
CA ARG A 71 17.73 -1.87 3.81
C ARG A 71 17.03 -3.23 3.75
N HIS A 72 16.25 -3.57 4.77
CA HIS A 72 15.37 -4.73 4.73
C HIS A 72 14.09 -4.35 3.98
N SER A 73 13.91 -4.94 2.79
CA SER A 73 12.67 -4.85 2.03
C SER A 73 11.72 -5.98 2.40
N ARG A 74 10.44 -5.64 2.61
CA ARG A 74 9.34 -6.58 2.82
C ARG A 74 8.20 -6.23 1.88
N SER A 75 7.79 -7.20 1.08
CA SER A 75 6.68 -7.05 0.13
C SER A 75 5.43 -7.74 0.65
N PHE A 76 4.30 -7.04 0.54
CA PHE A 76 2.99 -7.48 0.98
C PHE A 76 2.00 -7.30 -0.16
N THR A 77 1.19 -8.31 -0.41
CA THR A 77 0.10 -8.25 -1.39
C THR A 77 -1.21 -8.13 -0.62
N LEU A 78 -1.94 -7.05 -0.88
CA LEU A 78 -3.17 -6.67 -0.20
C LEU A 78 -4.23 -6.34 -1.23
N HIS A 79 -5.47 -6.69 -0.95
CA HIS A 79 -6.63 -6.28 -1.73
C HIS A 79 -7.12 -4.90 -1.25
N GLU A 80 -7.83 -4.16 -2.11
CA GLU A 80 -8.37 -2.85 -1.76
C GLU A 80 -9.22 -2.92 -0.49
N HIS A 81 -10.08 -3.94 -0.35
CA HIS A 81 -10.92 -4.12 0.83
C HIS A 81 -10.15 -4.50 2.11
N GLN A 82 -8.91 -4.96 1.99
CA GLN A 82 -8.06 -5.26 3.16
C GLN A 82 -7.34 -4.01 3.68
N LEU A 83 -7.25 -2.95 2.87
CA LEU A 83 -6.62 -1.71 3.29
C LEU A 83 -7.66 -0.84 4.01
N PRO A 84 -7.30 -0.23 5.15
CA PRO A 84 -8.19 0.71 5.80
C PRO A 84 -8.35 1.98 4.93
N PRO A 85 -9.50 2.66 5.01
CA PRO A 85 -9.82 3.80 4.16
C PRO A 85 -8.79 4.93 4.30
N GLU A 86 -8.26 5.17 5.49
CA GLU A 86 -7.18 6.15 5.69
C GLU A 86 -5.92 5.85 4.88
N THR A 87 -5.57 4.58 4.68
CA THR A 87 -4.41 4.19 3.86
C THR A 87 -4.71 4.37 2.38
N LEU A 88 -5.94 4.10 1.94
CA LEU A 88 -6.36 4.35 0.56
C LEU A 88 -6.34 5.85 0.24
N ASP A 89 -6.87 6.68 1.13
CA ASP A 89 -6.83 8.15 1.00
C ASP A 89 -5.39 8.67 0.89
N LEU A 90 -4.44 8.08 1.64
CA LEU A 90 -3.02 8.44 1.52
C LEU A 90 -2.47 8.06 0.13
N ILE A 91 -2.81 6.88 -0.39
CA ILE A 91 -2.38 6.43 -1.72
C ILE A 91 -2.92 7.33 -2.83
N ASP A 92 -4.17 7.79 -2.71
CA ASP A 92 -4.83 8.69 -3.66
C ASP A 92 -4.34 10.16 -3.56
N GLN A 93 -3.94 10.62 -2.38
CA GLN A 93 -3.43 12.00 -2.18
C GLN A 93 -2.01 12.23 -2.71
N MET A 94 -1.20 11.17 -2.82
CA MET A 94 0.16 11.22 -3.39
C MET A 94 0.13 11.15 -4.91
#